data_AF-A0A0Q6K7I2-F1
#
_entry.id   AF-A0A0Q6K7I2-F1
#
_cell.length_a   1.000
_cell.length_b   1.000
_cell.length_c   1.000
_cell.angle_alpha   90.00
_cell.angle_beta   90.00
_cell.angle_gamma   90.00
#
_symmetry.space_group_name_H-M   'P 1'
#
loop_
_entity.id
_entity.type
_entity.pdbx_description
1 polymer ?
#
loop_
_entity_poly.entity_id
_entity_poly.type
_entity_poly.pdbx_seq_one_letter_code
_entity_poly.pdbx_strand_id
1 'polypeptide(L)'
;MTAPQTHEQALALLTAAVGDGRLTLDEFDTRSAAVVSARSDADLAAVTADLHPAPSTPGHPTTVPAAAWLRWASVVALCSVIYVITCVASGSMLYPWPVWVAGPWGMVLLVHSIAAATQGLGTVSCGAAAARAARPWDTARR
;
A
#
# COMPACT_ATOMS: atom_id res chain seq x y z
N MET A 1 -30.45 -6.14 4.42
CA MET A 1 -30.22 -6.23 2.97
C MET A 1 -28.81 -5.72 2.74
N THR A 2 -27.83 -6.62 2.75
CA THR A 2 -26.40 -6.30 2.56
C THR A 2 -26.23 -5.77 1.13
N ALA A 3 -25.40 -4.73 0.94
CA ALA A 3 -25.14 -4.19 -0.39
C ALA A 3 -24.48 -5.27 -1.27
N PRO A 4 -24.74 -5.31 -2.59
CA PRO A 4 -24.11 -6.27 -3.49
C PRO A 4 -22.59 -6.10 -3.47
N GLN A 5 -21.88 -7.21 -3.30
CA GLN A 5 -20.43 -7.32 -3.28
C GLN A 5 -19.88 -7.35 -4.72
N THR A 6 -18.91 -6.50 -5.01
CA THR A 6 -18.25 -6.46 -6.33
C THR A 6 -16.95 -7.26 -6.34
N HIS A 7 -16.49 -7.68 -7.53
CA HIS A 7 -15.18 -8.31 -7.70
C HIS A 7 -14.04 -7.46 -7.15
N GLU A 8 -14.06 -6.15 -7.37
CA GLU A 8 -13.06 -5.22 -6.83
C GLU A 8 -13.07 -5.19 -5.30
N GLN A 9 -14.25 -5.20 -4.68
CA GLN A 9 -14.37 -5.26 -3.21
C GLN A 9 -13.86 -6.60 -2.67
N ALA A 10 -14.19 -7.72 -3.33
CA ALA A 10 -13.67 -9.03 -2.95
C ALA A 10 -12.14 -9.10 -3.08
N LEU A 11 -11.57 -8.59 -4.17
CA LEU A 11 -10.12 -8.51 -4.38
C LEU A 11 -9.44 -7.59 -3.35
N ALA A 12 -10.07 -6.48 -2.98
CA ALA A 12 -9.56 -5.59 -1.95
C ALA A 12 -9.50 -6.28 -0.57
N LEU A 13 -10.51 -7.08 -0.22
CA LEU A 13 -10.52 -7.87 1.02
C LEU A 13 -9.43 -8.95 1.02
N LEU A 14 -9.24 -9.67 -0.10
CA LEU A 14 -8.16 -10.65 -0.23
C LEU A 14 -6.78 -9.99 -0.08
N THR A 15 -6.57 -8.84 -0.72
CA THR A 15 -5.31 -8.08 -0.65
C THR A 15 -5.02 -7.59 0.77
N ALA A 16 -6.03 -7.09 1.48
CA ALA A 16 -5.91 -6.70 2.88
C ALA A 16 -5.54 -7.91 3.76
N ALA A 17 -6.17 -9.06 3.55
CA ALA A 17 -5.89 -10.28 4.33
C ALA A 17 -4.45 -10.80 4.11
N VAL A 18 -3.90 -10.68 2.90
CA VAL A 18 -2.48 -10.98 2.63
C VAL A 18 -1.57 -9.98 3.34
N GLY A 19 -1.91 -8.68 3.30
CA GLY A 19 -1.17 -7.63 3.99
C GLY A 19 -1.13 -7.84 5.51
N ASP A 20 -2.22 -8.35 6.09
CA ASP A 20 -2.34 -8.70 7.51
C ASP A 20 -1.64 -10.05 7.85
N GLY A 21 -1.12 -10.78 6.87
CA GLY A 21 -0.52 -12.11 7.04
C GLY A 21 -1.53 -13.21 7.40
N ARG A 22 -2.83 -12.94 7.25
CA ARG A 22 -3.93 -13.89 7.50
C ARG A 22 -4.18 -14.82 6.32
N LEU A 23 -3.64 -14.47 5.15
CA LEU A 23 -3.73 -15.26 3.93
C LEU A 23 -2.33 -15.39 3.33
N THR A 24 -1.95 -16.61 2.95
CA THR A 24 -0.69 -16.86 2.25
C THR A 24 -0.79 -16.44 0.78
N LEU A 25 0.36 -16.30 0.10
CA LEU A 25 0.38 -15.91 -1.31
C LEU A 25 -0.23 -16.99 -2.24
N ASP A 26 -0.06 -18.26 -1.89
CA ASP A 26 -0.63 -19.40 -2.65
C ASP A 26 -2.16 -19.47 -2.50
N GLU A 27 -2.66 -19.27 -1.28
CA GLU A 27 -4.10 -19.16 -1.02
C GLU A 27 -4.70 -17.93 -1.70
N PHE A 28 -3.97 -16.82 -1.74
CA PHE A 28 -4.39 -15.62 -2.47
C PHE A 28 -4.52 -15.88 -3.97
N ASP A 29 -3.54 -16.54 -4.60
CA ASP A 29 -3.60 -16.86 -6.03
C ASP A 29 -4.84 -17.72 -6.33
N THR A 30 -5.04 -18.78 -5.55
CA THR A 30 -6.20 -19.68 -5.65
C THR A 30 -7.53 -18.93 -5.48
N ARG A 31 -7.65 -18.09 -4.44
CA ARG A 31 -8.88 -17.34 -4.17
C ARG A 31 -9.12 -16.21 -5.16
N SER A 32 -8.06 -15.58 -5.68
CA SER A 32 -8.18 -14.51 -6.69
C SER A 32 -8.72 -15.06 -8.02
N ALA A 33 -8.27 -16.24 -8.44
CA ALA A 33 -8.81 -16.94 -9.59
C ALA A 33 -10.30 -17.30 -9.39
N ALA A 34 -10.65 -17.78 -8.19
CA ALA A 34 -12.04 -18.06 -7.83
C ALA A 34 -12.92 -16.80 -7.90
N VAL A 35 -12.46 -15.67 -7.36
CA VAL A 35 -13.15 -14.37 -7.44
C VAL A 35 -13.38 -13.96 -8.89
N VAL A 36 -12.35 -14.00 -9.73
CA VAL A 36 -12.49 -13.61 -11.16
C VAL A 36 -13.45 -14.53 -11.91
N SER A 37 -13.52 -15.81 -11.54
CA SER A 37 -14.44 -16.78 -12.16
C SER A 37 -15.88 -16.70 -11.63
N ALA A 38 -16.10 -16.04 -10.49
CA ALA A 38 -17.40 -15.94 -9.83
C ALA A 38 -18.42 -15.19 -10.69
N ARG A 39 -19.62 -15.77 -10.82
CA ARG A 39 -20.70 -15.23 -11.66
C ARG A 39 -21.79 -14.54 -10.84
N SER A 40 -21.82 -14.75 -9.53
CA SER A 40 -22.86 -14.22 -8.65
C SER A 40 -22.29 -13.62 -7.36
N ASP A 41 -23.08 -12.76 -6.73
CA ASP A 41 -22.81 -12.18 -5.41
C ASP A 41 -22.63 -13.25 -4.32
N ALA A 42 -23.44 -14.32 -4.39
CA ALA A 42 -23.35 -15.44 -3.47
C ALA A 42 -22.01 -16.20 -3.59
N ASP A 43 -21.50 -16.36 -4.82
CA ASP A 43 -20.19 -16.98 -5.05
C ASP A 43 -19.06 -16.11 -4.49
N LEU A 44 -19.14 -14.79 -4.67
CA LEU A 44 -18.17 -13.83 -4.09
C LEU A 44 -18.20 -13.84 -2.55
N ALA A 45 -19.39 -13.86 -1.97
CA ALA A 45 -19.58 -13.95 -0.54
C ALA A 45 -19.03 -15.28 0.02
N ALA A 46 -19.22 -16.40 -0.68
CA ALA A 46 -18.68 -17.70 -0.28
C ALA A 46 -17.13 -17.71 -0.25
N VAL A 47 -16.48 -17.13 -1.26
CA VAL A 47 -15.00 -17.06 -1.33
C VAL A 47 -14.41 -16.15 -0.25
N THR A 48 -15.17 -15.15 0.21
CA THR A 48 -14.73 -14.17 1.21
C THR A 48 -15.31 -14.38 2.60
N ALA A 49 -16.15 -15.41 2.81
CA ALA A 49 -16.88 -15.65 4.05
C ALA A 49 -15.95 -15.79 5.27
N ASP A 50 -14.85 -16.52 5.13
CA ASP A 50 -13.85 -16.71 6.18
C ASP A 50 -13.03 -15.44 6.48
N LEU A 51 -13.03 -14.51 5.54
CA LEU A 51 -12.24 -13.27 5.59
C LEU A 51 -13.08 -12.07 6.05
N HIS A 52 -14.09 -12.32 6.90
CA HIS A 52 -14.90 -11.25 7.48
C HIS A 52 -14.00 -10.13 8.02
N PRO A 53 -14.34 -8.84 7.80
CA PRO A 53 -13.52 -7.72 8.25
C PRO A 53 -13.40 -7.78 9.77
N ALA A 54 -12.28 -8.27 10.27
CA ALA A 54 -11.89 -8.00 11.63
C ALA A 54 -11.60 -6.50 11.71
N PRO A 55 -11.90 -5.82 12.83
CA PRO A 55 -11.48 -4.44 13.00
C PRO A 55 -9.97 -4.39 12.74
N SER A 56 -9.58 -3.62 11.71
CA SER A 56 -8.20 -3.47 11.29
C SER A 56 -7.38 -3.06 12.49
N THR A 57 -6.66 -4.01 13.09
CA THR A 57 -5.63 -3.66 14.04
C THR A 57 -4.57 -2.99 13.20
N PRO A 58 -4.17 -1.73 13.47
CA PRO A 58 -3.23 -1.03 12.61
C PRO A 58 -2.00 -1.92 12.43
N GLY A 59 -1.85 -2.44 11.22
CA GLY A 59 -0.72 -3.27 10.82
C GLY A 59 0.55 -2.49 11.11
N HIS A 60 1.58 -3.21 11.56
CA HIS A 60 2.89 -2.63 11.83
C HIS A 60 3.29 -1.74 10.64
N PRO A 61 3.64 -0.46 10.85
CA PRO A 61 4.03 0.40 9.75
C PRO A 61 5.28 -0.20 9.12
N THR A 62 5.09 -0.92 8.01
CA THR A 62 6.16 -1.29 7.11
C THR A 62 6.74 0.03 6.67
N THR A 63 7.91 0.37 7.21
CA THR A 63 8.62 1.58 6.87
C THR A 63 9.17 1.36 5.46
N VAL A 64 8.33 1.57 4.44
CA VAL A 64 8.68 1.37 3.03
C VAL A 64 9.30 2.57 2.29
N PRO A 65 9.82 3.66 2.91
CA PRO A 65 10.58 4.62 2.12
C PRO A 65 11.99 4.07 1.81
N ALA A 66 12.76 3.63 2.79
CA ALA A 66 14.19 3.35 2.60
C ALA A 66 14.44 2.24 1.57
N ALA A 67 13.78 1.08 1.69
CA ALA A 67 14.01 -0.04 0.78
C ALA A 67 13.65 0.28 -0.69
N ALA A 68 12.61 1.10 -0.91
CA ALA A 68 12.22 1.53 -2.26
C ALA A 68 13.25 2.50 -2.86
N TRP A 69 13.73 3.47 -2.06
CA TRP A 69 14.79 4.39 -2.46
C TRP A 69 16.11 3.68 -2.76
N LEU A 70 16.52 2.70 -1.92
CA LEU A 70 17.71 1.90 -2.16
C LEU A 70 17.61 1.10 -3.47
N ARG A 71 16.45 0.47 -3.75
CA ARG A 71 16.27 -0.30 -4.98
C ARG A 71 16.36 0.58 -6.22
N TRP A 72 15.70 1.74 -6.20
CA TRP A 72 15.78 2.72 -7.28
C TRP A 72 17.21 3.24 -7.48
N ALA A 73 17.91 3.61 -6.40
CA ALA A 73 19.28 4.08 -6.44
C ALA A 73 20.24 3.03 -7.02
N SER A 74 20.06 1.74 -6.68
CA SER A 74 20.85 0.65 -7.24
C SER A 74 20.68 0.52 -8.76
N VAL A 75 19.44 0.62 -9.26
CA VAL A 75 19.16 0.56 -10.70
C VAL A 75 19.78 1.75 -11.42
N VAL A 76 19.60 2.96 -10.88
CA VAL A 76 20.20 4.18 -11.45
C VAL A 76 21.72 4.11 -11.45
N ALA A 77 22.34 3.67 -10.35
CA ALA A 77 23.78 3.52 -10.23
C ALA A 77 24.31 2.52 -11.26
N LEU A 78 23.65 1.37 -11.43
CA LEU A 78 24.01 0.38 -12.45
C LEU A 78 23.95 0.98 -13.86
N CYS A 79 22.87 1.68 -14.21
CA CYS A 79 22.73 2.35 -15.51
C CYS A 79 23.81 3.43 -15.74
N SER A 80 24.11 4.23 -14.71
CA SER A 80 25.15 5.25 -14.77
C SER A 80 26.56 4.65 -14.92
N VAL A 81 26.86 3.54 -14.24
CA VAL A 81 28.13 2.81 -14.38
C VAL A 81 28.29 2.30 -15.81
N ILE A 82 27.25 1.66 -16.36
CA ILE A 82 27.27 1.18 -17.76
C ILE A 82 27.54 2.35 -18.71
N TYR A 83 26.86 3.48 -18.52
CA TYR A 83 27.07 4.67 -19.34
C TYR A 83 28.50 5.22 -19.26
N VAL A 84 29.09 5.30 -18.06
CA VAL A 84 30.47 5.77 -17.89
C VAL A 84 31.45 4.84 -18.61
N ILE A 85 31.27 3.52 -18.48
CA ILE A 85 32.07 2.52 -19.20
C ILE A 85 31.94 2.73 -20.71
N THR A 86 30.73 2.93 -21.23
CA THR A 86 30.50 3.19 -22.66
C THR A 86 31.16 4.48 -23.14
N CYS A 87 31.10 5.57 -22.38
CA CYS A 87 31.76 6.83 -22.74
C CYS A 87 33.28 6.68 -22.79
N VAL A 88 33.86 5.99 -21.79
CA VAL A 88 35.31 5.72 -21.75
C VAL A 88 35.73 4.84 -22.92
N ALA A 89 34.95 3.80 -23.23
CA ALA A 89 35.23 2.91 -24.36
C ALA A 89 35.07 3.59 -25.73
N SER A 90 34.11 4.50 -25.87
CA SER A 90 33.89 5.24 -27.13
C SER A 90 34.81 6.43 -27.33
N GLY A 91 35.47 6.94 -26.28
CA GLY A 91 36.35 8.12 -26.37
C GLY A 91 35.64 9.43 -26.72
N SER A 92 34.31 9.44 -26.68
CA SER A 92 33.44 10.58 -26.97
C SER A 92 32.36 10.70 -25.90
N MET A 93 31.85 11.91 -25.68
CA MET A 93 30.75 12.14 -24.75
C MET A 93 29.44 11.73 -25.43
N LEU A 94 28.89 10.56 -25.08
CA LEU A 94 27.60 10.12 -25.61
C LEU A 94 26.45 10.88 -24.94
N TYR A 95 25.29 10.87 -25.60
CA TYR A 95 24.07 11.41 -25.03
C TYR A 95 23.78 10.74 -23.66
N PRO A 96 23.67 11.51 -22.56
CA PRO A 96 23.56 10.98 -21.20
C PRO A 96 22.15 10.46 -20.90
N TRP A 97 21.78 9.39 -21.59
CA TRP A 97 20.48 8.74 -21.47
C TRP A 97 20.11 8.29 -20.03
N PRO A 98 21.03 7.95 -19.11
CA PRO A 98 20.63 7.60 -17.74
C PRO A 98 19.96 8.75 -16.98
N VAL A 99 20.21 10.01 -17.38
CA VAL A 99 19.63 11.19 -16.73
C VAL A 99 18.11 11.24 -16.89
N TRP A 100 17.59 10.81 -18.06
CA TRP A 100 16.16 10.78 -18.31
C TRP A 100 15.48 9.55 -17.70
N VAL A 101 16.23 8.50 -17.36
CA VAL A 101 15.70 7.35 -16.60
C VAL A 101 15.60 7.70 -15.12
N ALA A 102 16.61 8.37 -14.57
CA ALA A 102 16.66 8.75 -13.17
C ALA A 102 15.65 9.85 -12.82
N GLY A 103 15.52 10.88 -13.66
CA GLY A 103 14.74 12.09 -13.37
C GLY A 103 13.24 11.83 -13.12
N PRO A 104 12.47 11.34 -14.12
CA PRO A 104 11.02 11.15 -13.99
C PRO A 104 10.64 10.15 -12.90
N TRP A 105 11.35 9.02 -12.82
CA TRP A 105 11.06 7.98 -11.82
C TRP A 105 11.46 8.42 -10.40
N GLY A 106 12.57 9.16 -10.25
CA GLY A 106 12.94 9.77 -8.98
C GLY A 106 11.92 10.81 -8.50
N MET A 107 11.39 11.62 -9.43
CA MET A 107 10.33 12.59 -9.13
C MET A 107 9.03 11.90 -8.67
N VAL A 108 8.63 10.80 -9.32
CA VAL A 108 7.44 10.03 -8.89
C VAL A 108 7.63 9.46 -7.49
N LEU A 109 8.79 8.89 -7.16
CA LEU A 109 9.08 8.39 -5.80
C LEU A 109 9.06 9.51 -4.76
N LEU A 110 9.58 10.69 -5.11
CA LEU A 110 9.51 11.88 -4.26
C LEU A 110 8.06 12.25 -3.97
N VAL A 111 7.20 12.32 -4.98
CA VAL A 111 5.76 12.61 -4.82
C VAL A 111 5.07 11.59 -3.91
N HIS A 112 5.32 10.29 -4.11
CA HIS A 112 4.75 9.24 -3.27
C HIS A 112 5.24 9.32 -1.82
N SER A 113 6.52 9.66 -1.60
CA SER A 113 7.06 9.83 -0.25
C SER A 113 6.45 11.03 0.48
N ILE A 114 6.19 12.12 -0.24
CA ILE A 114 5.50 13.31 0.30
C ILE A 114 4.04 12.99 0.62
N ALA A 115 3.34 12.28 -0.28
CA ALA A 115 1.94 11.88 -0.07
C ALA A 115 1.79 10.91 1.13
N ALA A 116 2.73 9.99 1.32
CA ALA A 116 2.75 9.13 2.50
C ALA A 116 3.01 9.92 3.80
N ALA A 117 3.88 10.93 3.74
CA ALA A 117 4.17 11.79 4.89
C ALA A 117 2.98 12.68 5.29
N THR A 118 2.19 13.16 4.33
CA THR A 118 1.00 13.99 4.61
C THR A 118 -0.17 13.17 5.16
N GLN A 119 -0.31 11.90 4.77
CA GLN A 119 -1.36 11.00 5.28
C GLN A 119 -1.15 10.60 6.76
N GLY A 120 0.09 10.60 7.25
CA GLY A 120 0.41 10.29 8.67
C GLY A 120 -0.06 11.35 9.67
N LEU A 121 -0.38 12.57 9.23
CA LEU A 121 -0.83 13.67 10.09
C LEU A 121 -2.36 13.72 10.28
N GLY A 122 -3.13 12.94 9.52
CA GLY A 122 -4.60 13.00 9.49
C GLY A 122 -5.34 12.16 10.53
N THR A 123 -4.66 11.25 11.24
CA THR A 123 -5.29 10.31 12.19
C THR A 123 -5.02 10.61 13.66
N VAL A 124 -4.38 11.74 14.00
CA VAL A 124 -4.43 12.28 15.36
C VAL A 124 -5.80 12.94 15.57
N SER A 125 -6.85 12.14 15.39
CA SER A 125 -8.21 12.49 15.71
C SER A 125 -8.28 12.76 17.20
N CYS A 126 -8.83 13.92 17.51
CA CYS A 126 -9.23 14.44 18.80
C CYS A 126 -10.29 13.55 19.52
N GLY A 127 -10.39 12.25 19.17
CA GLY A 127 -11.32 11.28 19.76
C GLY A 127 -10.93 10.82 21.17
N ALA A 128 -9.64 10.86 21.52
CA ALA A 128 -9.19 10.52 22.87
C ALA A 128 -9.52 11.59 23.93
N ALA A 129 -9.75 12.85 23.52
CA ALA A 129 -10.14 13.93 24.41
C ALA A 129 -11.65 13.91 24.75
N ALA A 130 -12.50 13.43 23.84
CA ALA A 130 -13.96 13.39 24.04
C ALA A 130 -14.41 12.31 25.04
N ALA A 131 -13.65 11.21 25.20
CA ALA A 131 -14.00 10.12 26.12
C ALA A 131 -13.74 10.45 27.61
N ARG A 132 -12.96 11.49 27.93
CA ARG A 132 -12.68 11.90 29.32
C ARG A 132 -13.67 12.94 29.86
N ALA A 133 -14.53 13.50 29.01
CA ALA A 133 -15.60 14.42 29.41
C ALA A 133 -16.92 13.68 29.67
N ALA A 134 -16.85 12.53 30.36
CA ALA A 134 -17.98 11.89 31.02
C ALA A 134 -18.52 12.83 32.12
N ARG A 135 -19.32 13.81 31.66
CA ARG A 135 -20.51 14.39 32.26
C ARG A 135 -20.56 14.33 33.80
N PRO A 136 -20.03 15.33 34.52
CA PRO A 136 -20.10 15.43 35.98
C PRO A 136 -21.50 15.75 36.55
N TRP A 137 -22.59 15.70 35.76
CA TRP A 137 -23.91 16.17 36.19
C TRP A 137 -24.93 15.08 36.58
N ASP A 138 -24.53 13.80 36.63
CA ASP A 138 -25.42 12.72 37.09
C ASP A 138 -25.57 12.63 38.62
N THR A 139 -24.89 13.48 39.40
CA THR A 139 -24.98 13.47 40.87
C THR A 139 -26.10 14.33 41.47
N ALA A 140 -26.94 15.00 40.67
CA ALA A 140 -27.96 15.92 41.17
C ALA A 140 -29.39 15.34 41.27
N ARG A 141 -29.57 14.02 41.15
CA ARG A 141 -30.86 13.35 41.39
C ARG A 141 -30.74 12.27 42.47
N ARG A 142 -30.63 12.69 43.73
CA ARG A 142 -31.04 11.90 44.91
C ARG A 142 -31.58 12.83 45.97
#